data_AF-A0A7S1E3L7-F1
#
_entry.id   AF-A0A7S1E3L7-F1
#
_cell.length_a   1.000
_cell.length_b   1.000
_cell.length_c   1.000
_cell.angle_alpha   90.00
_cell.angle_beta   90.00
_cell.angle_gamma   90.00
#
_symmetry.space_group_name_H-M   'P 1'
#
loop_
_entity.id
_entity.type
_entity.pdbx_description
1 polymer ?
#
loop_
_entity_poly.entity_id
_entity_poly.type
_entity_poly.pdbx_seq_one_letter_code
_entity_poly.pdbx_strand_id
1 'polypeptide(L)'
;VMFLLVLNFLLAIVVEAYLQVRRKIDLAQFEQEFFTDMICVLRYNVLRFRYGWPERRILGLLIDDLKMLNIGFLDLWNTGLFKNQKSLQHFFEYFGRFDFLEPHKITKYGVGEKEDEMKTVVEIEKRVAKLLGMRVPTVREQALMDRPDLSDPDTPISIQRSMTVKPGARPSLWDVTRGMRNSSGNLRGSSGNLADL
;
A
#
# COMPACT_ATOMS: atom_id res chain seq x y z
N VAL A 1 46.35 40.67 17.69
CA VAL A 1 46.51 39.20 17.63
C VAL A 1 45.43 38.48 18.44
N MET A 2 45.24 38.78 19.73
CA MET A 2 44.20 38.14 20.57
C MET A 2 42.77 38.25 20.02
N PHE A 3 42.38 39.40 19.47
CA PHE A 3 41.04 39.59 18.88
C PHE A 3 40.74 38.59 17.76
N LEU A 4 41.71 38.32 16.87
CA LEU A 4 41.55 37.37 15.77
C LEU A 4 41.46 35.92 16.25
N LEU A 5 42.17 35.58 17.34
CA LEU A 5 42.09 34.26 17.96
C LEU A 5 40.71 34.02 18.58
N VAL A 6 40.16 35.01 19.30
CA VAL A 6 38.82 34.92 19.88
C VAL A 6 37.75 34.87 18.79
N LEU A 7 37.90 35.66 17.72
CA LEU A 7 36.97 35.65 16.59
C LEU A 7 36.94 34.30 15.87
N ASN A 8 38.11 33.71 15.59
CA ASN A 8 38.20 32.39 14.95
C ASN A 8 37.61 31.29 15.84
N PHE A 9 37.81 31.36 17.16
CA PHE A 9 37.23 30.40 18.08
C PHE A 9 35.70 30.52 18.17
N LEU A 10 35.19 31.75 18.22
CA LEU A 10 33.75 32.01 18.23
C LEU A 10 33.10 31.54 16.93
N LEU A 11 33.75 31.75 15.79
CA LEU A 11 33.25 31.31 14.49
C LEU A 11 33.20 29.78 14.41
N ALA A 12 34.21 29.08 14.96
CA ALA A 12 34.20 27.62 15.04
C ALA A 12 33.01 27.08 15.85
N ILE A 13 32.68 27.70 17.00
CA ILE A 13 31.53 27.30 17.82
C ILE A 13 30.21 27.52 17.07
N VAL A 14 30.05 28.68 16.43
CA VAL A 14 28.84 29.01 15.67
C VAL A 14 28.65 28.06 14.50
N VAL A 15 29.73 27.73 13.79
CA VAL A 15 29.68 26.77 12.67
C VAL A 15 29.33 25.37 13.17
N GLU A 16 29.95 24.90 14.25
CA GLU A 16 29.64 23.58 14.82
C GLU A 16 28.17 23.46 15.26
N ALA A 17 27.66 24.48 15.96
CA ALA A 17 26.26 24.54 16.37
C ALA A 17 25.31 24.56 15.15
N TYR A 18 25.62 25.37 14.13
CA TYR A 18 24.84 25.42 12.89
C TYR A 18 24.82 24.07 12.15
N LEU A 19 25.97 23.40 12.02
CA LEU A 19 26.07 22.08 11.39
C LEU A 19 25.29 21.02 12.16
N GLN A 20 25.23 21.09 13.49
CA GLN A 20 24.42 20.17 14.29
C GLN A 20 22.92 20.41 14.10
N VAL A 21 22.47 21.67 14.08
CA VAL A 21 21.06 22.00 13.83
C VAL A 21 20.65 21.59 12.42
N ARG A 22 21.48 21.89 11.41
CA ARG A 22 21.21 21.50 10.02
C ARG A 22 21.10 19.99 9.88
N ARG A 23 22.02 19.21 10.48
CA ARG A 23 21.92 17.75 10.50
C ARG A 23 20.63 17.25 11.16
N LYS A 24 20.17 17.90 12.24
CA LYS A 24 18.91 17.54 12.90
C LYS A 24 17.69 17.84 12.02
N ILE A 25 17.71 18.95 11.27
CA ILE A 25 16.66 19.29 10.31
C ILE A 25 16.67 18.31 9.13
N ASP A 26 17.84 17.97 8.59
CA ASP A 26 17.97 17.00 7.49
C ASP A 26 17.52 15.59 7.94
N LEU A 27 17.73 15.22 9.21
CA LEU A 27 17.23 13.98 9.80
C LEU A 27 15.72 14.04 10.10
N ALA A 28 15.14 15.22 10.26
CA ALA A 28 13.71 15.41 10.44
C ALA A 28 12.99 15.37 9.08
N GLN A 29 12.99 14.20 8.44
CA GLN A 29 12.27 13.93 7.19
C GLN A 29 10.78 14.30 7.25
N PHE A 30 10.20 14.37 8.45
CA PHE A 30 8.82 14.79 8.71
C PHE A 30 8.50 16.21 8.22
N GLU A 31 9.44 17.16 8.26
CA GLU A 31 9.14 18.55 7.85
C GLU A 31 9.01 18.69 6.33
N GLN A 32 9.74 17.89 5.55
CA GLN A 32 9.61 17.88 4.09
C GLN A 32 8.28 17.27 3.64
N GLU A 33 7.79 16.26 4.36
CA GLU A 33 6.47 15.68 4.12
C GLU A 33 5.35 16.67 4.44
N PHE A 34 5.50 17.50 5.48
CA PHE A 34 4.49 18.51 5.82
C PHE A 34 4.21 19.50 4.69
N PHE A 35 5.24 20.05 4.05
CA PHE A 35 5.04 20.98 2.93
C PHE A 35 4.42 20.28 1.72
N THR A 36 4.86 19.06 1.45
CA THR A 36 4.31 18.23 0.38
C THR A 36 2.83 17.98 0.61
N ASP A 37 2.45 17.60 1.83
CA ASP A 37 1.08 17.35 2.25
C ASP A 37 0.22 18.61 2.15
N MET A 38 0.73 19.76 2.61
CA MET A 38 0.03 21.04 2.49
C MET A 38 -0.23 21.40 1.03
N ILE A 39 0.76 21.26 0.15
CA ILE A 39 0.61 21.51 -1.29
C ILE A 39 -0.40 20.52 -1.89
N CYS A 40 -0.36 19.25 -1.51
CA CYS A 40 -1.30 18.24 -1.95
C CYS A 40 -2.73 18.59 -1.53
N VAL A 41 -2.96 19.01 -0.28
CA VAL A 41 -4.27 19.45 0.22
C VAL A 41 -4.77 20.69 -0.53
N LEU A 42 -3.91 21.69 -0.74
CA LEU A 42 -4.27 22.89 -1.51
C LEU A 42 -4.64 22.52 -2.96
N ARG A 43 -3.82 21.70 -3.61
CA ARG A 43 -4.06 21.23 -4.98
C ARG A 43 -5.37 20.43 -5.07
N TYR A 44 -5.65 19.56 -4.09
CA TYR A 44 -6.91 18.84 -4.00
C TYR A 44 -8.10 19.78 -3.90
N ASN A 45 -8.03 20.83 -3.07
CA ASN A 45 -9.11 21.81 -2.95
C ASN A 45 -9.35 22.59 -4.25
N VAL A 46 -8.27 23.00 -4.93
CA VAL A 46 -8.37 23.66 -6.24
C VAL A 46 -9.01 22.73 -7.28
N LEU A 47 -8.56 21.47 -7.35
CA LEU A 47 -9.13 20.47 -8.26
C LEU A 47 -10.58 20.16 -7.93
N ARG A 48 -10.92 20.05 -6.64
CA ARG A 48 -12.30 19.85 -6.17
C ARG A 48 -13.21 20.97 -6.66
N PHE A 49 -12.78 22.22 -6.51
CA PHE A 49 -13.56 23.37 -6.97
C PHE A 49 -13.66 23.42 -8.49
N ARG A 50 -12.54 23.18 -9.20
CA ARG A 50 -12.45 23.21 -10.66
C ARG A 50 -13.29 22.14 -11.36
N TYR A 51 -13.23 20.92 -10.86
CA TYR A 51 -13.84 19.74 -11.49
C TYR A 51 -15.12 19.28 -10.80
N GLY A 52 -15.52 19.92 -9.71
CA GLY A 52 -16.70 19.58 -8.93
C GLY A 52 -16.61 18.21 -8.29
N TRP A 53 -15.45 17.86 -7.72
CA TRP A 53 -15.30 16.57 -7.05
C TRP A 53 -16.16 16.48 -5.80
N PRO A 54 -16.70 15.30 -5.48
CA PRO A 54 -17.50 15.09 -4.28
C PRO A 54 -16.67 15.27 -3.01
N GLU A 55 -17.37 15.54 -1.91
CA GLU A 55 -16.73 15.58 -0.59
C GLU A 55 -16.24 14.20 -0.18
N ARG A 56 -15.04 14.14 0.43
CA ARG A 56 -14.44 12.88 0.90
C ARG A 56 -15.36 12.10 1.82
N ARG A 57 -16.12 12.77 2.68
CA ARG A 57 -17.07 12.14 3.61
C ARG A 57 -18.19 11.42 2.88
N ILE A 58 -18.78 12.07 1.88
CA ILE A 58 -19.88 11.50 1.09
C ILE A 58 -19.36 10.34 0.23
N LEU A 59 -18.18 10.52 -0.37
CA LEU A 59 -17.54 9.48 -1.15
C LEU A 59 -17.22 8.25 -0.30
N GLY A 60 -16.67 8.44 0.91
CA GLY A 60 -16.37 7.36 1.86
C GLY A 60 -17.61 6.57 2.27
N LEU A 61 -18.70 7.24 2.62
CA LEU A 61 -19.96 6.58 2.98
C LEU A 61 -20.50 5.70 1.84
N LEU A 62 -20.42 6.17 0.60
CA LEU A 62 -20.91 5.40 -0.54
C LEU A 62 -19.99 4.21 -0.85
N ILE A 63 -18.69 4.40 -0.70
CA ILE A 63 -17.71 3.31 -0.83
C ILE A 63 -17.96 2.23 0.22
N ASP A 64 -18.24 2.62 1.47
CA ASP A 64 -18.56 1.69 2.55
C ASP A 64 -19.85 0.90 2.27
N ASP A 65 -20.86 1.56 1.68
CA ASP A 65 -22.11 0.92 1.28
C ASP A 65 -21.92 -0.11 0.14
N LEU A 66 -20.97 0.12 -0.77
CA LEU A 66 -20.68 -0.78 -1.89
C LEU A 66 -20.05 -2.11 -1.42
N LYS A 67 -19.37 -2.15 -0.26
CA LYS A 67 -18.67 -3.32 0.29
C LYS A 67 -17.76 -4.05 -0.72
N MET A 68 -17.27 -3.35 -1.74
CA MET A 68 -16.37 -3.91 -2.75
C MET A 68 -14.93 -3.64 -2.36
N LEU A 69 -14.06 -4.63 -2.57
CA LEU A 69 -12.64 -4.54 -2.24
C LEU A 69 -11.89 -3.67 -3.25
N ASN A 70 -12.34 -3.66 -4.50
CA ASN A 70 -11.80 -2.84 -5.58
C ASN A 70 -12.93 -2.06 -6.24
N ILE A 71 -12.69 -0.78 -6.51
CA ILE A 71 -13.70 0.12 -7.08
C ILE A 71 -13.22 0.57 -8.44
N GLY A 72 -13.92 0.13 -9.48
CA GLY A 72 -13.58 0.47 -10.85
C GLY A 72 -14.06 1.86 -11.25
N PHE A 73 -13.62 2.30 -12.43
CA PHE A 73 -14.10 3.53 -13.05
C PHE A 73 -15.62 3.51 -13.25
N LEU A 74 -16.17 2.38 -13.70
CA LEU A 74 -17.60 2.23 -13.98
C LEU A 74 -18.44 2.32 -12.70
N ASP A 75 -17.95 1.71 -11.61
CA ASP A 75 -18.64 1.71 -10.31
C ASP A 75 -18.74 3.13 -9.77
N LEU A 76 -17.62 3.88 -9.81
CA LEU A 76 -17.59 5.28 -9.38
C LEU A 76 -18.46 6.18 -10.26
N TRP A 77 -18.54 5.90 -11.57
CA TRP A 77 -19.40 6.64 -12.49
C TRP A 77 -20.89 6.40 -12.21
N ASN A 78 -21.27 5.15 -11.93
CA ASN A 78 -22.66 4.76 -11.63
C ASN A 78 -23.18 5.40 -10.35
N THR A 79 -22.31 5.86 -9.45
CA THR A 79 -22.71 6.60 -8.25
C THR A 79 -23.35 7.96 -8.54
N GLY A 80 -23.12 8.54 -9.73
CA GLY A 80 -23.68 9.85 -10.11
C GLY A 80 -23.10 11.05 -9.35
N LEU A 81 -22.07 10.87 -8.50
CA LEU A 81 -21.44 11.97 -7.75
C LEU A 81 -20.56 12.88 -8.61
N PHE A 82 -20.02 12.36 -9.71
CA PHE A 82 -19.14 13.10 -10.60
C PHE A 82 -19.95 13.80 -11.68
N LYS A 83 -19.78 15.11 -11.81
CA LYS A 83 -20.48 15.91 -12.83
C LYS A 83 -20.18 15.46 -14.26
N ASN A 84 -18.95 15.03 -14.53
CA ASN A 84 -18.45 14.74 -15.87
C ASN A 84 -17.53 13.52 -15.86
N GLN A 85 -17.51 12.74 -16.95
CA GLN A 85 -16.57 11.62 -17.10
C GLN A 85 -15.10 12.08 -17.03
N LYS A 86 -14.81 13.27 -17.56
CA LYS A 86 -13.47 13.89 -17.49
C LYS A 86 -13.06 14.23 -16.06
N SER A 87 -13.99 14.64 -15.18
CA SER A 87 -13.64 14.94 -13.79
C SER A 87 -13.27 13.67 -13.03
N LEU A 88 -13.91 12.55 -13.37
CA LEU A 88 -13.59 11.23 -12.85
C LEU A 88 -12.21 10.75 -13.34
N GLN A 89 -11.89 10.94 -14.61
CA GLN A 89 -10.55 10.61 -15.13
C GLN A 89 -9.45 11.37 -14.40
N HIS A 90 -9.61 12.69 -14.21
CA HIS A 90 -8.64 13.48 -13.44
C HIS A 90 -8.60 13.10 -11.96
N PHE A 91 -9.70 12.60 -11.39
CA PHE A 91 -9.71 12.07 -10.04
C PHE A 91 -8.79 10.86 -9.94
N PHE A 92 -8.93 9.87 -10.84
CA PHE A 92 -8.03 8.72 -10.91
C PHE A 92 -6.58 9.13 -11.23
N GLU A 93 -6.36 10.09 -12.11
CA GLU A 93 -5.02 10.58 -12.45
C GLU A 93 -4.33 11.28 -11.27
N TYR A 94 -5.10 12.00 -10.44
CA TYR A 94 -4.58 12.64 -9.24
C TYR A 94 -4.25 11.62 -8.16
N PHE A 95 -5.17 10.68 -7.91
CA PHE A 95 -5.03 9.69 -6.86
C PHE A 95 -4.06 8.55 -7.23
N GLY A 96 -3.95 8.17 -8.51
CA GLY A 96 -3.02 7.14 -8.98
C GLY A 96 -1.54 7.53 -8.86
N ARG A 97 -1.22 8.75 -8.42
CA ARG A 97 0.15 9.17 -8.10
C ARG A 97 0.59 8.73 -6.70
N PHE A 98 -0.34 8.30 -5.86
CA PHE A 98 -0.01 7.87 -4.51
C PHE A 98 0.15 6.36 -4.47
N ASP A 99 1.31 5.91 -3.99
CA ASP A 99 1.70 4.50 -3.96
C ASP A 99 0.75 3.63 -3.13
N PHE A 100 0.06 4.20 -2.14
CA PHE A 100 -0.89 3.48 -1.29
C PHE A 100 -2.14 3.00 -2.04
N LEU A 101 -2.43 3.54 -3.23
CA LEU A 101 -3.54 3.09 -4.08
C LEU A 101 -3.10 2.07 -5.12
N GLU A 102 -1.79 1.83 -5.28
CA GLU A 102 -1.34 0.76 -6.15
C GLU A 102 -1.66 -0.59 -5.50
N PRO A 103 -2.45 -1.46 -6.17
CA PRO A 103 -2.71 -2.78 -5.63
C PRO A 103 -1.38 -3.52 -5.49
N HIS A 104 -1.13 -4.09 -4.32
CA HIS A 104 0.07 -4.88 -4.12
C HIS A 104 0.12 -5.99 -5.16
N LYS A 105 1.20 -6.00 -5.96
CA LYS A 105 1.40 -7.01 -7.00
C LYS A 105 1.60 -8.36 -6.31
N ILE A 106 0.59 -9.22 -6.42
CA ILE A 106 0.68 -10.59 -5.95
C ILE A 106 1.53 -11.35 -6.96
N THR A 107 2.77 -11.65 -6.58
CA THR A 107 3.65 -12.52 -7.36
C THR A 107 3.22 -13.98 -7.18
N LYS A 108 3.75 -14.90 -8.00
CA LYS A 108 3.49 -16.35 -7.86
C LYS A 108 3.83 -16.91 -6.47
N TYR A 109 4.60 -16.17 -5.67
CA TYR A 109 5.10 -16.57 -4.34
C TYR A 109 4.57 -15.71 -3.20
N GLY A 110 3.63 -14.77 -3.43
CA GLY A 110 3.01 -13.94 -2.40
C GLY A 110 3.00 -12.43 -2.69
N VAL A 111 2.58 -11.64 -1.70
CA VAL A 111 2.54 -10.16 -1.73
C VAL A 111 3.97 -9.61 -1.90
N GLY A 112 4.22 -8.90 -2.99
CA GLY A 112 5.55 -8.62 -3.53
C GLY A 112 6.45 -7.62 -2.80
N GLU A 113 6.29 -7.35 -1.50
CA GLU A 113 7.28 -6.54 -0.75
C GLU A 113 8.65 -7.24 -0.68
N LYS A 114 8.65 -8.58 -0.70
CA LYS A 114 9.89 -9.36 -0.68
C LYS A 114 10.68 -9.34 -1.97
N GLU A 115 10.13 -8.87 -3.10
CA GLU A 115 10.85 -9.01 -4.39
C GLU A 115 12.05 -8.05 -4.48
N ASP A 116 11.92 -6.84 -3.95
CA ASP A 116 13.03 -5.86 -3.91
C ASP A 116 14.02 -6.18 -2.77
N GLU A 117 13.54 -6.67 -1.62
CA GLU A 117 14.41 -7.27 -0.59
C GLU A 117 15.18 -8.48 -1.14
N MET A 118 14.54 -9.36 -1.89
CA MET A 118 15.19 -10.57 -2.40
C MET A 118 16.18 -10.25 -3.53
N LYS A 119 15.92 -9.23 -4.35
CA LYS A 119 16.91 -8.72 -5.31
C LYS A 119 18.13 -8.13 -4.60
N THR A 120 17.93 -7.34 -3.54
CA THR A 120 19.05 -6.76 -2.79
C THR A 120 19.85 -7.84 -2.07
N VAL A 121 19.21 -8.84 -1.47
CA VAL A 121 19.89 -10.00 -0.85
C VAL A 121 20.70 -10.77 -1.90
N VAL A 122 20.13 -11.09 -3.06
CA VAL A 122 20.84 -11.80 -4.14
C VAL A 122 22.03 -11.00 -4.67
N GLU A 123 21.92 -9.67 -4.74
CA GLU A 123 23.03 -8.82 -5.15
C GLU A 123 24.15 -8.78 -4.10
N ILE A 124 23.79 -8.73 -2.81
CA ILE A 124 24.75 -8.80 -1.70
C ILE A 124 25.47 -10.16 -1.71
N GLU A 125 24.74 -11.27 -1.84
CA GLU A 125 25.31 -12.62 -1.92
C GLU A 125 26.30 -12.75 -3.08
N LYS A 126 25.96 -12.21 -4.26
CA LYS A 126 26.88 -12.16 -5.41
C LYS A 126 28.16 -11.39 -5.11
N ARG A 127 28.08 -10.26 -4.42
CA ARG A 127 29.25 -9.45 -4.03
C ARG A 127 30.10 -10.18 -3.00
N VAL A 128 29.48 -10.79 -1.99
CA VAL A 128 30.16 -11.56 -0.93
C VAL A 128 30.88 -12.77 -1.53
N ALA A 129 30.20 -13.54 -2.37
CA ALA A 129 30.78 -14.71 -3.05
C ALA A 129 31.99 -14.31 -3.92
N LYS A 130 31.89 -13.18 -4.65
CA LYS A 130 32.99 -12.64 -5.44
C LYS A 130 34.21 -12.26 -4.59
N LEU A 131 33.98 -11.67 -3.40
CA LEU A 131 35.08 -11.30 -2.48
C LEU A 131 35.75 -12.52 -1.85
N LEU A 132 34.99 -13.57 -1.56
CA LEU A 132 35.48 -14.79 -0.92
C LEU A 132 36.01 -15.84 -1.92
N GLY A 133 35.96 -15.55 -3.24
CA GLY A 133 36.35 -16.51 -4.28
C GLY A 133 35.45 -17.75 -4.34
N MET A 134 34.24 -17.67 -3.78
CA MET A 134 33.28 -18.76 -3.74
C MET A 134 32.24 -18.63 -4.86
N ARG A 135 31.64 -19.75 -5.26
CA ARG A 135 30.51 -19.74 -6.19
C ARG A 135 29.22 -19.41 -5.44
N VAL A 136 28.36 -18.58 -6.02
CA VAL A 136 27.03 -18.27 -5.46
C VAL A 136 26.19 -19.54 -5.49
N PRO A 137 25.61 -19.98 -4.36
CA PRO A 137 24.74 -21.16 -4.33
C PRO A 137 23.57 -21.00 -5.29
N THR A 138 23.27 -22.06 -6.02
CA THR A 138 22.14 -22.08 -6.96
C THR A 138 20.83 -22.10 -6.15
N VAL A 139 19.73 -21.55 -6.68
CA VAL A 139 18.41 -21.56 -6.00
C VAL A 139 18.00 -22.97 -5.53
N ARG A 140 18.39 -23.99 -6.29
CA ARG A 140 18.17 -25.41 -5.94
C ARG A 140 19.01 -25.87 -4.74
N GLU A 141 20.25 -25.40 -4.62
CA GLU A 141 21.15 -25.69 -3.48
C GLU A 141 20.69 -24.92 -2.24
N GLN A 142 20.24 -23.67 -2.39
CA GLN A 142 19.65 -22.89 -1.29
C GLN A 142 18.40 -23.59 -0.71
N ALA A 143 17.49 -24.06 -1.57
CA ALA A 143 16.32 -24.82 -1.13
C ALA A 143 16.65 -26.18 -0.47
N LEU A 144 17.86 -26.70 -0.70
CA LEU A 144 18.39 -27.88 -0.01
C LEU A 144 18.99 -27.52 1.36
N MET A 145 19.57 -26.33 1.51
CA MET A 145 20.10 -25.82 2.79
C MET A 145 19.00 -25.31 3.73
N ASP A 146 17.92 -24.74 3.19
CA ASP A 146 16.74 -24.30 3.95
C ASP A 146 15.84 -25.46 4.42
N ARG A 147 16.20 -26.71 4.11
CA ARG A 147 15.52 -27.85 4.73
C ARG A 147 15.91 -27.88 6.20
N PRO A 148 14.95 -27.78 7.14
CA PRO A 148 15.26 -27.92 8.55
C PRO A 148 15.94 -29.27 8.76
N ASP A 149 17.09 -29.25 9.43
CA ASP A 149 17.91 -30.44 9.65
C ASP A 149 17.11 -31.41 10.52
N LEU A 150 16.59 -32.48 9.91
CA LEU A 150 15.72 -33.45 10.58
C LEU A 150 16.46 -34.27 11.66
N SER A 151 17.75 -34.02 11.87
CA SER A 151 18.56 -34.60 12.94
C SER A 151 18.58 -33.80 14.24
N ASP A 152 18.03 -32.58 14.29
CA ASP A 152 17.95 -31.82 15.55
C ASP A 152 16.75 -32.31 16.40
N PRO A 153 16.97 -32.99 17.55
CA PRO A 153 15.89 -33.55 18.37
C PRO A 153 15.02 -32.48 19.05
N ASP A 154 15.45 -31.22 19.03
CA ASP A 154 14.78 -30.10 19.69
C ASP A 154 13.89 -29.27 18.75
N THR A 155 13.70 -29.69 17.49
CA THR A 155 12.75 -28.98 16.61
C THR A 155 11.31 -29.18 17.09
N PRO A 156 10.57 -28.10 17.43
CA PRO A 156 9.21 -28.21 17.93
C PRO A 156 8.31 -28.85 16.86
N ILE A 157 7.60 -29.91 17.26
CA ILE A 157 6.77 -30.82 16.44
C ILE A 157 5.60 -30.11 15.70
N SER A 158 5.43 -28.79 15.83
CA SER A 158 4.29 -28.03 15.31
C SER A 158 4.20 -27.93 13.79
N ILE A 159 5.22 -28.31 13.02
CA ILE A 159 5.20 -28.22 11.54
C ILE A 159 4.78 -29.54 10.85
N GLN A 160 4.77 -30.69 11.55
CA GLN A 160 4.43 -31.97 10.91
C GLN A 160 2.92 -32.24 10.68
N ARG A 161 2.01 -31.34 11.08
CA ARG A 161 0.56 -31.61 11.02
C ARG A 161 -0.23 -30.96 9.86
N SER A 162 0.39 -30.26 8.91
CA SER A 162 -0.34 -29.62 7.80
C SER A 162 -0.42 -30.44 6.50
N MET A 163 0.20 -31.62 6.42
CA MET A 163 0.18 -32.46 5.21
C MET A 163 -0.58 -33.79 5.40
N THR A 164 -1.82 -33.71 5.85
CA THR A 164 -2.83 -34.76 5.54
C THR A 164 -4.17 -34.11 5.21
N VAL A 165 -4.22 -33.39 4.09
CA VAL A 165 -5.51 -33.07 3.45
C VAL A 165 -6.00 -34.36 2.79
N LYS A 166 -7.02 -34.97 3.38
CA LYS A 166 -7.79 -36.04 2.74
C LYS A 166 -8.28 -35.54 1.36
N PRO A 167 -8.13 -36.30 0.26
CA PRO A 167 -8.80 -36.01 -0.99
C PRO A 167 -10.30 -36.31 -0.82
N GLY A 168 -11.04 -35.36 -0.25
CA GLY A 168 -12.48 -35.43 -0.03
C GLY A 168 -13.22 -34.54 -1.02
N ALA A 169 -13.92 -35.20 -1.95
CA ALA A 169 -15.05 -34.71 -2.75
C ALA A 169 -14.90 -33.33 -3.42
N ARG A 170 -14.63 -33.35 -4.74
CA ARG A 170 -14.91 -32.20 -5.61
C ARG A 170 -16.42 -31.93 -5.58
N PRO A 171 -16.90 -30.75 -5.16
CA PRO A 171 -18.27 -30.34 -5.42
C PRO A 171 -18.48 -30.26 -6.93
N SER A 172 -19.57 -30.84 -7.40
CA SER A 172 -19.89 -30.89 -8.82
C SER A 172 -20.31 -29.51 -9.33
N LEU A 173 -19.98 -29.21 -10.58
CA LEU A 173 -20.23 -27.91 -11.25
C LEU A 173 -21.73 -27.53 -11.34
N TRP A 174 -22.64 -28.38 -10.89
CA TRP A 174 -24.09 -28.21 -10.97
C TRP A 174 -24.72 -27.59 -9.71
N ASP A 175 -23.99 -27.55 -8.58
CA ASP A 175 -24.57 -27.13 -7.30
C ASP A 175 -24.59 -25.60 -7.10
N VAL A 176 -23.93 -24.83 -7.96
CA VAL A 176 -23.81 -23.36 -7.81
C VAL A 176 -24.93 -22.57 -8.54
N THR A 177 -25.69 -23.18 -9.45
CA THR A 177 -26.67 -22.43 -10.27
C THR A 177 -28.10 -22.43 -9.73
N ARG A 178 -28.39 -23.05 -8.57
CA ARG A 178 -29.77 -23.13 -8.02
C ARG A 178 -30.11 -22.12 -6.91
N GLY A 179 -29.17 -21.29 -6.46
CA GLY A 179 -29.38 -20.39 -5.33
C GLY A 179 -29.92 -18.98 -5.63
N MET A 180 -29.97 -18.55 -6.90
CA MET A 180 -30.22 -17.12 -7.24
C MET A 180 -31.60 -16.80 -7.83
N ARG A 181 -32.56 -17.72 -7.81
CA ARG A 181 -33.92 -17.49 -8.32
C ARG A 181 -34.95 -17.61 -7.21
N ASN A 182 -34.93 -16.70 -6.22
CA ASN A 182 -36.07 -16.48 -5.30
C ASN A 182 -35.93 -15.23 -4.40
N SER A 183 -35.49 -14.09 -4.95
CA SER A 183 -35.54 -12.81 -4.21
C SER A 183 -36.19 -11.68 -5.02
N SER A 184 -37.28 -12.01 -5.72
CA SER A 184 -38.21 -11.04 -6.30
C SER A 184 -39.37 -10.84 -5.32
N GLY A 185 -39.10 -10.12 -4.24
CA GLY A 185 -40.06 -9.81 -3.18
C GLY A 185 -40.26 -8.31 -3.03
N ASN A 186 -41.19 -7.77 -3.81
CA ASN A 186 -42.26 -6.89 -3.33
C ASN A 186 -41.89 -5.72 -2.39
N LEU A 187 -41.66 -4.51 -2.93
CA LEU A 187 -41.93 -3.26 -2.21
C LEU A 187 -42.64 -2.26 -3.14
N ARG A 188 -43.96 -2.43 -3.17
CA ARG A 188 -44.94 -1.51 -3.73
C ARG A 188 -45.49 -0.66 -2.58
N GLY A 189 -45.38 0.65 -2.70
CA GLY A 189 -46.23 1.61 -1.98
C GLY A 189 -45.63 2.27 -0.76
N SER A 190 -45.38 3.58 -0.87
CA SER A 190 -46.02 4.55 0.02
C SER A 190 -45.77 5.97 -0.52
N SER A 191 -46.74 6.48 -1.28
CA SER A 191 -46.89 7.90 -1.52
C SER A 191 -47.37 8.55 -0.21
N GLY A 192 -46.52 9.33 0.43
CA GLY A 192 -46.87 10.20 1.53
C GLY A 192 -46.76 11.66 1.10
N ASN A 193 -47.91 12.29 0.91
CA ASN A 193 -48.07 13.74 0.80
C ASN A 193 -47.44 14.44 2.02
N LEU A 194 -46.76 15.57 1.78
CA LEU A 194 -46.54 16.60 2.79
C LEU A 194 -46.59 17.97 2.10
N ALA A 195 -47.82 18.41 1.86
CA ALA A 195 -48.18 19.82 1.92
C ALA A 195 -48.57 20.13 3.38
N ASP A 196 -48.47 21.41 3.76
CA ASP A 196 -48.83 22.03 5.05
C ASP A 196 -47.73 22.04 6.12
N LEU A 197 -46.87 23.07 6.08
CA LEU A 197 -46.82 24.19 7.05
C LEU A 197 -45.68 25.17 6.72
#